data_AF-A0A960J3G3-F1
#
_entry.id   AF-A0A960J3G3-F1
#
_cell.length_a   1.000
_cell.length_b   1.000
_cell.length_c   1.000
_cell.angle_alpha   90.00
_cell.angle_beta   90.00
_cell.angle_gamma   90.00
#
_symmetry.space_group_name_H-M   'P 1'
#
loop_
_entity.id
_entity.type
_entity.pdbx_description
1 polymer ?
#
loop_
_entity_poly.entity_id
_entity_poly.type
_entity_poly.pdbx_seq_one_letter_code
_entity_poly.pdbx_strand_id
1 'polypeptide(L)'
;DDIGYNFVIDRFGGIWEGRGGGIRSAVIGAHAANHNTGSVGVAFLGDATGSVTSAAVTSYGRLIGWKLFLGGVRPSSSNIIGHRDVGQTSCPGGALYARLGSIRTAARARYEDLKGPGRFVGRQTIANLTATPLAGDFDGDGYDDVLWYGPGAATDKLWLGRPTGFVGRAVTVNGTYRPVTGDFDGDGRDDVFWYGPGGAPDVVWYGRAGGAFVSKSFTVGGDYQPLAGDFDGDGEGDVLWYGAGAAADNLWRGTSNDNFVDDDVTVNGTFAPVTGDFDGDQRSDVLWYGPGAARDAVWYGEVNGFSGRSVTVNRNAVPIVADYTGGGADDVFWYGPGGAPDTLWLGAGRAFANRAVTANASYDAPFGGDWNGDGRGDVFWYGTGGAKDKLWLGLT
;
A
#
# COMPACT_ATOMS: atom_id res chain seq x y z
N ASP A 1 -8.14 30.23 -23.01
CA ASP A 1 -8.77 28.97 -22.56
C ASP A 1 -10.05 28.73 -23.35
N ASP A 2 -9.96 27.98 -24.44
CA ASP A 2 -11.05 27.92 -25.44
C ASP A 2 -12.13 26.89 -25.09
N ILE A 3 -11.88 25.99 -24.11
CA ILE A 3 -12.83 24.95 -23.68
C ILE A 3 -12.93 24.95 -22.15
N GLY A 4 -14.14 25.19 -21.63
CA GLY A 4 -14.43 25.22 -20.19
C GLY A 4 -14.51 23.84 -19.51
N TYR A 5 -14.57 22.75 -20.29
CA TYR A 5 -14.66 21.39 -19.79
C TYR A 5 -13.27 20.74 -19.69
N ASN A 6 -13.09 19.84 -18.72
CA ASN A 6 -11.86 19.08 -18.57
C ASN A 6 -11.65 18.08 -19.71
N PHE A 7 -12.75 17.47 -20.18
CA PHE A 7 -12.71 16.46 -21.24
C PHE A 7 -13.84 16.67 -22.23
N VAL A 8 -13.62 16.20 -23.45
CA VAL A 8 -14.63 16.17 -24.52
C VAL A 8 -14.71 14.75 -25.08
N ILE A 9 -15.92 14.22 -25.23
CA ILE A 9 -16.18 12.91 -25.83
C ILE A 9 -16.87 13.09 -27.16
N ASP A 10 -16.32 12.51 -28.23
CA ASP A 10 -16.95 12.53 -29.54
C ASP A 10 -17.94 11.39 -29.77
N ARG A 11 -18.70 11.48 -30.87
CA ARG A 11 -19.70 10.46 -31.25
C ARG A 11 -19.12 9.07 -31.54
N PHE A 12 -17.82 8.96 -31.79
CA PHE A 12 -17.12 7.69 -32.03
C PHE A 12 -16.52 7.11 -30.74
N GLY A 13 -16.64 7.82 -29.62
CA GLY A 13 -16.09 7.43 -28.33
C GLY A 13 -14.65 7.88 -28.11
N GLY A 14 -14.08 8.73 -28.97
CA GLY A 14 -12.81 9.39 -28.68
C GLY A 14 -12.94 10.28 -27.44
N ILE A 15 -11.94 10.21 -26.55
CA ILE A 15 -11.83 11.05 -25.36
C ILE A 15 -10.69 12.03 -25.60
N TRP A 16 -10.99 13.32 -25.53
CA TRP A 16 -10.05 14.40 -25.79
C TRP A 16 -9.86 15.22 -24.53
N GLU A 17 -8.64 15.65 -24.28
CA GLU A 17 -8.37 16.66 -23.26
C GLU A 17 -8.97 17.99 -23.70
N GLY A 18 -9.78 18.60 -22.82
CA GLY A 18 -10.29 19.95 -23.01
C GLY A 18 -9.33 20.95 -22.37
N ARG A 19 -9.65 21.37 -21.14
CA ARG A 19 -8.76 22.21 -20.34
C ARG A 19 -7.47 21.44 -20.00
N GLY A 20 -6.34 21.95 -20.50
CA GLY A 20 -5.03 21.30 -20.39
C GLY A 20 -4.58 21.05 -18.94
N GLY A 21 -3.90 19.92 -18.73
CA GLY A 21 -3.48 19.43 -17.42
C GLY A 21 -4.52 18.55 -16.74
N GLY A 22 -5.76 18.49 -17.26
CA GLY A 22 -6.87 17.73 -16.67
C GLY A 22 -6.63 16.22 -16.65
N ILE A 23 -5.71 15.69 -17.46
CA ILE A 23 -5.30 14.28 -17.38
C ILE A 23 -4.53 14.01 -16.08
N ARG A 24 -3.59 14.88 -15.72
CA ARG A 24 -2.60 14.66 -14.65
C ARG A 24 -2.97 15.31 -13.32
N SER A 25 -3.76 16.38 -13.34
CA SER A 25 -4.08 17.18 -12.15
C SER A 25 -5.58 17.47 -12.06
N ALA A 26 -6.05 17.81 -10.85
CA ALA A 26 -7.43 18.25 -10.59
C ALA A 26 -7.66 19.70 -11.04
N VAL A 27 -7.61 19.94 -12.35
CA VAL A 27 -7.77 21.29 -12.92
C VAL A 27 -9.22 21.77 -12.78
N ILE A 28 -9.42 22.96 -12.20
CA ILE A 28 -10.75 23.57 -12.06
C ILE A 28 -11.26 24.02 -13.44
N GLY A 29 -12.43 23.52 -13.83
CA GLY A 29 -13.10 23.88 -15.07
C GLY A 29 -13.91 25.18 -15.00
N ALA A 30 -14.65 25.44 -16.07
CA ALA A 30 -15.65 26.51 -16.20
C ALA A 30 -16.93 25.97 -16.85
N HIS A 31 -17.27 24.71 -16.57
CA HIS A 31 -18.33 23.94 -17.22
C HIS A 31 -19.72 24.16 -16.61
N ALA A 32 -19.82 24.45 -15.31
CA ALA A 32 -21.09 24.72 -14.62
C ALA A 32 -20.88 25.73 -13.49
N ALA A 33 -21.52 26.90 -13.59
CA ALA A 33 -21.40 27.96 -12.60
C ALA A 33 -21.71 27.43 -11.18
N ASN A 34 -20.88 27.80 -10.20
CA ASN A 34 -20.94 27.34 -8.80
C ASN A 34 -20.70 25.83 -8.55
N HIS A 35 -20.37 25.05 -9.59
CA HIS A 35 -20.11 23.61 -9.48
C HIS A 35 -18.77 23.19 -10.08
N ASN A 36 -17.88 24.13 -10.42
CA ASN A 36 -16.61 23.82 -11.08
C ASN A 36 -15.54 23.25 -10.12
N THR A 37 -15.57 23.63 -8.85
CA THR A 37 -14.59 23.17 -7.84
C THR A 37 -14.99 21.79 -7.33
N GLY A 38 -14.03 20.88 -7.21
CA GLY A 38 -14.28 19.51 -6.76
C GLY A 38 -15.05 18.65 -7.77
N SER A 39 -15.12 19.06 -9.04
CA SER A 39 -15.80 18.31 -10.09
C SER A 39 -15.00 18.27 -11.40
N VAL A 40 -15.32 17.29 -12.24
CA VAL A 40 -14.76 17.14 -13.58
C VAL A 40 -15.88 17.36 -14.60
N GLY A 41 -15.72 18.37 -15.45
CA GLY A 41 -16.63 18.64 -16.56
C GLY A 41 -16.29 17.79 -17.78
N VAL A 42 -17.26 17.01 -18.27
CA VAL A 42 -17.13 16.23 -19.51
C VAL A 42 -18.19 16.69 -20.51
N ALA A 43 -17.75 17.21 -21.65
CA ALA A 43 -18.64 17.62 -22.74
C ALA A 43 -18.83 16.48 -23.76
N PHE A 44 -19.96 16.49 -24.45
CA PHE A 44 -20.15 15.71 -25.67
C PHE A 44 -19.93 16.61 -26.88
N LEU A 45 -19.20 16.13 -27.89
CA LEU A 45 -19.03 16.85 -29.15
C LEU A 45 -20.30 16.68 -30.02
N GLY A 46 -21.27 17.56 -29.80
CA GLY A 46 -22.59 17.55 -30.42
C GLY A 46 -23.68 18.01 -29.45
N ASP A 47 -24.95 17.98 -29.87
CA ASP A 47 -26.08 18.42 -29.05
C ASP A 47 -26.77 17.27 -28.27
N ALA A 48 -26.53 16.03 -28.68
CA ALA A 48 -27.13 14.78 -28.17
C ALA A 48 -28.65 14.89 -27.90
N THR A 49 -29.37 15.61 -28.75
CA THR A 49 -30.82 15.76 -28.62
C THR A 49 -31.56 14.52 -29.13
N GLY A 50 -31.16 14.00 -30.30
CA GLY A 50 -31.82 12.86 -30.96
C GLY A 50 -31.21 11.48 -30.66
N SER A 51 -29.87 11.36 -30.61
CA SER A 51 -29.21 10.09 -30.32
C SER A 51 -27.83 10.26 -29.68
N VAL A 52 -27.35 9.21 -29.03
CA VAL A 52 -25.96 9.09 -28.57
C VAL A 52 -25.48 7.66 -28.81
N THR A 53 -24.25 7.51 -29.27
CA THR A 53 -23.70 6.18 -29.61
C THR A 53 -23.34 5.41 -28.35
N SER A 54 -23.41 4.07 -28.43
CA SER A 54 -22.93 3.20 -27.35
C SER A 54 -21.44 3.39 -27.08
N ALA A 55 -20.64 3.72 -28.11
CA ALA A 55 -19.22 4.03 -27.95
C ALA A 55 -19.01 5.26 -27.05
N ALA A 56 -19.75 6.35 -27.27
CA ALA A 56 -19.69 7.53 -26.41
C ALA A 56 -20.10 7.21 -24.96
N VAL A 57 -21.19 6.45 -24.77
CA VAL A 57 -21.65 6.02 -23.43
C VAL A 57 -20.57 5.19 -22.70
N THR A 58 -19.91 4.26 -23.41
CA THR A 58 -18.79 3.48 -22.86
C THR A 58 -17.62 4.39 -22.47
N SER A 59 -17.27 5.37 -23.30
CA SER A 59 -16.20 6.32 -23.00
C SER A 59 -16.51 7.21 -21.80
N TYR A 60 -17.75 7.65 -21.64
CA TYR A 60 -18.20 8.34 -20.42
C TYR A 60 -17.99 7.46 -19.18
N GLY A 61 -18.43 6.21 -19.24
CA GLY A 61 -18.22 5.24 -18.14
C GLY A 61 -16.72 5.08 -17.81
N ARG A 62 -15.88 4.86 -18.82
CA ARG A 62 -14.44 4.69 -18.64
C ARG A 62 -13.78 5.90 -17.99
N LEU A 63 -14.04 7.09 -18.53
CA LEU A 63 -13.45 8.35 -18.06
C LEU A 63 -13.90 8.69 -16.65
N ILE A 64 -15.21 8.65 -16.39
CA ILE A 64 -15.78 9.01 -15.09
C ILE A 64 -15.35 8.01 -14.03
N GLY A 65 -15.39 6.70 -14.33
CA GLY A 65 -14.92 5.66 -13.40
C GLY A 65 -13.46 5.84 -13.00
N TRP A 66 -12.59 6.18 -13.97
CA TRP A 66 -11.18 6.49 -13.69
C TRP A 66 -11.00 7.75 -12.85
N LYS A 67 -11.67 8.87 -13.18
CA LYS A 67 -11.52 10.11 -12.41
C LYS A 67 -12.06 9.99 -10.98
N LEU A 68 -13.13 9.24 -10.80
CA LEU A 68 -13.68 8.96 -9.47
C LEU A 68 -12.81 7.99 -8.67
N PHE A 69 -12.15 7.03 -9.34
CA PHE A 69 -11.14 6.16 -8.73
C PHE A 69 -9.96 6.97 -8.19
N LEU A 70 -9.37 7.85 -9.00
CA LEU A 70 -8.28 8.73 -8.56
C LEU A 70 -8.66 9.67 -7.39
N GLY A 71 -9.95 9.95 -7.21
CA GLY A 71 -10.44 10.78 -6.11
C GLY A 71 -10.96 10.01 -4.91
N GLY A 72 -10.88 8.67 -4.89
CA GLY A 72 -11.43 7.84 -3.81
C GLY A 72 -12.97 7.88 -3.69
N VAL A 73 -13.70 8.45 -4.66
CA VAL A 73 -15.15 8.67 -4.57
C VAL A 73 -15.89 7.60 -5.36
N ARG A 74 -16.73 6.79 -4.69
CA ARG A 74 -17.47 5.72 -5.37
C ARG A 74 -18.55 6.27 -6.33
N PRO A 75 -18.64 5.79 -7.60
CA PRO A 75 -19.68 6.22 -8.56
C PRO A 75 -21.10 6.02 -8.04
N SER A 76 -21.95 7.05 -8.13
CA SER A 76 -23.33 7.01 -7.65
C SER A 76 -24.25 7.93 -8.46
N SER A 77 -25.54 7.94 -8.14
CA SER A 77 -26.50 8.87 -8.75
C SER A 77 -26.32 10.32 -8.28
N SER A 78 -25.68 10.55 -7.13
CA SER A 78 -25.49 11.90 -6.58
C SER A 78 -24.22 12.60 -7.08
N ASN A 79 -23.22 11.85 -7.57
CA ASN A 79 -21.96 12.41 -8.06
C ASN A 79 -21.74 12.28 -9.58
N ILE A 80 -22.65 11.60 -10.29
CA ILE A 80 -22.68 11.55 -11.76
C ILE A 80 -24.03 12.11 -12.23
N ILE A 81 -24.03 13.38 -12.60
CA ILE A 81 -25.23 14.15 -12.94
C ILE A 81 -25.08 14.85 -14.30
N GLY A 82 -26.19 15.22 -14.92
CA GLY A 82 -26.20 16.01 -16.15
C GLY A 82 -26.09 17.50 -15.85
N HIS A 83 -25.59 18.28 -16.82
CA HIS A 83 -25.47 19.74 -16.65
C HIS A 83 -26.81 20.42 -16.28
N ARG A 84 -27.92 19.97 -16.85
CA ARG A 84 -29.27 20.45 -16.49
C ARG A 84 -29.71 20.19 -15.05
N ASP A 85 -29.01 19.31 -14.32
CA ASP A 85 -29.33 19.05 -12.90
C ASP A 85 -28.81 20.17 -11.99
N VAL A 86 -27.89 21.01 -12.49
CA VAL A 86 -27.24 22.10 -11.75
C VAL A 86 -27.38 23.46 -12.43
N GLY A 87 -28.17 23.54 -13.51
CA GLY A 87 -28.36 24.79 -14.26
C GLY A 87 -29.57 24.74 -15.19
N GLN A 88 -30.09 25.92 -15.54
CA GLN A 88 -31.18 26.06 -16.51
C GLN A 88 -30.64 25.93 -17.93
N THR A 89 -30.54 24.69 -18.43
CA THR A 89 -29.99 24.39 -19.76
C THR A 89 -30.59 23.13 -20.38
N SER A 90 -30.52 23.03 -21.71
CA SER A 90 -30.83 21.79 -22.43
C SER A 90 -29.65 20.80 -22.43
N CYS A 91 -28.45 21.21 -22.03
CA CYS A 91 -27.30 20.30 -21.89
C CYS A 91 -27.58 19.23 -20.82
N PRO A 92 -27.17 17.95 -21.03
CA PRO A 92 -26.30 17.46 -22.09
C PRO A 92 -27.04 16.96 -23.34
N GLY A 93 -28.28 17.38 -23.57
CA GLY A 93 -29.16 16.81 -24.60
C GLY A 93 -30.03 15.68 -24.07
N GLY A 94 -31.23 15.51 -24.66
CA GLY A 94 -32.23 14.54 -24.18
C GLY A 94 -31.76 13.08 -24.29
N ALA A 95 -31.11 12.72 -25.39
CA ALA A 95 -30.64 11.36 -25.61
C ALA A 95 -29.48 10.98 -24.68
N LEU A 96 -28.53 11.89 -24.42
CA LEU A 96 -27.44 11.62 -23.48
C LEU A 96 -27.92 11.62 -22.03
N TYR A 97 -28.81 12.54 -21.65
CA TYR A 97 -29.38 12.59 -20.31
C TYR A 97 -30.14 11.29 -19.97
N ALA A 98 -30.91 10.74 -20.92
CA ALA A 98 -31.58 9.46 -20.77
C ALA A 98 -30.62 8.27 -20.54
N ARG A 99 -29.33 8.42 -20.89
CA ARG A 99 -28.29 7.39 -20.72
C ARG A 99 -27.48 7.53 -19.43
N LEU A 100 -27.77 8.50 -18.55
CA LEU A 100 -27.08 8.66 -17.26
C LEU A 100 -27.09 7.38 -16.42
N GLY A 101 -28.18 6.60 -16.45
CA GLY A 101 -28.24 5.29 -15.79
C GLY A 101 -27.18 4.32 -16.34
N SER A 102 -27.08 4.18 -17.66
CA SER A 102 -26.06 3.34 -18.30
C SER A 102 -24.64 3.83 -18.03
N ILE A 103 -24.43 5.15 -18.04
CA ILE A 103 -23.12 5.77 -17.77
C ILE A 103 -22.70 5.48 -16.33
N ARG A 104 -23.60 5.64 -15.35
CA ARG A 104 -23.35 5.31 -13.94
C ARG A 104 -22.98 3.83 -13.77
N THR A 105 -23.72 2.92 -14.41
CA THR A 105 -23.40 1.48 -14.39
C THR A 105 -22.03 1.21 -15.00
N ALA A 106 -21.70 1.81 -16.13
CA ALA A 106 -20.40 1.64 -16.78
C ALA A 106 -19.25 2.26 -15.98
N ALA A 107 -19.47 3.43 -15.38
CA ALA A 107 -18.51 4.09 -14.49
C ALA A 107 -18.28 3.28 -13.22
N ARG A 108 -19.33 2.70 -12.65
CA ARG A 108 -19.22 1.75 -11.54
C ARG A 108 -18.42 0.52 -11.96
N ALA A 109 -18.76 -0.12 -13.07
CA ALA A 109 -18.00 -1.26 -13.56
C ALA A 109 -16.52 -0.93 -13.78
N ARG A 110 -16.20 0.24 -14.36
CA ARG A 110 -14.80 0.68 -14.53
C ARG A 110 -14.12 0.98 -13.20
N TYR A 111 -14.80 1.64 -12.28
CA TYR A 111 -14.27 1.92 -10.94
C TYR A 111 -13.95 0.62 -10.20
N GLU A 112 -14.86 -0.35 -10.20
CA GLU A 112 -14.65 -1.66 -9.56
C GLU A 112 -13.59 -2.51 -10.31
N ASP A 113 -13.46 -2.35 -11.63
CA ASP A 113 -12.38 -2.95 -12.43
C ASP A 113 -11.00 -2.33 -12.11
N LEU A 114 -10.96 -1.02 -11.90
CA LEU A 114 -9.75 -0.29 -11.47
C LEU A 114 -9.36 -0.56 -10.02
N LYS A 115 -10.34 -0.73 -9.14
CA LYS A 115 -10.13 -1.34 -7.81
C LYS A 115 -9.60 -2.77 -7.91
N GLY A 116 -9.79 -3.42 -9.05
CA GLY A 116 -9.68 -4.86 -9.19
C GLY A 116 -10.79 -5.58 -8.40
N PRO A 117 -11.09 -6.85 -8.71
CA PRO A 117 -12.11 -7.61 -8.00
C PRO A 117 -11.75 -7.98 -6.55
N GLY A 118 -10.65 -7.45 -5.98
CA GLY A 118 -10.04 -7.99 -4.75
C GLY A 118 -9.76 -9.50 -4.85
N ARG A 119 -9.71 -10.02 -6.07
CA ARG A 119 -9.62 -11.43 -6.39
C ARG A 119 -8.49 -11.58 -7.39
N PHE A 120 -7.42 -12.26 -6.97
CA PHE A 120 -6.46 -12.83 -7.90
C PHE A 120 -7.22 -13.47 -9.07
N VAL A 121 -7.02 -12.95 -10.29
CA VAL A 121 -7.61 -13.50 -11.52
C VAL A 121 -6.81 -14.73 -11.92
N GLY A 122 -6.80 -15.72 -11.03
CA GLY A 122 -5.93 -16.87 -11.11
C GLY A 122 -5.21 -17.12 -9.79
N ARG A 123 -5.65 -18.16 -9.09
CA ARG A 123 -4.70 -18.99 -8.37
C ARG A 123 -3.78 -19.58 -9.45
N GLN A 124 -2.59 -19.02 -9.68
CA GLN A 124 -1.50 -19.97 -9.85
C GLN A 124 -1.43 -20.66 -8.51
N THR A 125 -1.87 -21.91 -8.49
CA THR A 125 -1.62 -22.77 -7.33
C THR A 125 -0.11 -22.93 -7.32
N ILE A 126 0.61 -22.00 -6.69
CA ILE A 126 2.01 -22.21 -6.38
C ILE A 126 1.98 -23.16 -5.20
N ALA A 127 1.76 -24.43 -5.53
CA ALA A 127 1.92 -25.54 -4.61
C ALA A 127 3.35 -25.46 -4.07
N ASN A 128 3.50 -25.41 -2.75
CA ASN A 128 4.76 -25.48 -2.02
C ASN A 128 5.66 -24.25 -2.13
N LEU A 129 5.29 -23.12 -1.53
CA LEU A 129 6.29 -22.11 -1.18
C LEU A 129 6.75 -22.33 0.26
N THR A 130 7.96 -22.88 0.38
CA THR A 130 8.90 -22.58 1.47
C THR A 130 9.52 -21.18 1.30
N ALA A 131 8.92 -20.32 0.48
CA ALA A 131 9.49 -19.05 0.07
C ALA A 131 8.80 -17.87 0.75
N THR A 132 9.61 -16.93 1.22
CA THR A 132 9.19 -15.67 1.83
C THR A 132 9.09 -14.60 0.75
N PRO A 133 7.94 -13.91 0.60
CA PRO A 133 7.85 -12.74 -0.26
C PRO A 133 8.52 -11.55 0.42
N LEU A 134 9.33 -10.81 -0.34
CA LEU A 134 9.88 -9.52 0.03
C LEU A 134 9.30 -8.48 -0.91
N ALA A 135 8.71 -7.42 -0.35
CA ALA A 135 8.13 -6.33 -1.11
C ALA A 135 9.02 -5.09 -1.03
N GLY A 136 9.05 -4.34 -2.12
CA GLY A 136 9.75 -3.06 -2.25
C GLY A 136 9.81 -2.61 -3.71
N ASP A 137 9.98 -1.33 -3.97
CA ASP A 137 10.21 -0.76 -5.30
C ASP A 137 11.70 -0.93 -5.69
N PHE A 138 12.09 -2.14 -6.08
CA PHE A 138 13.49 -2.47 -6.37
C PHE A 138 13.99 -1.86 -7.69
N ASP A 139 13.07 -1.44 -8.59
CA ASP A 139 13.41 -0.85 -9.88
C ASP A 139 13.18 0.67 -10.02
N GLY A 140 12.51 1.27 -9.03
CA GLY A 140 12.32 2.71 -8.87
C GLY A 140 11.22 3.28 -9.77
N ASP A 141 10.25 2.45 -10.18
CA ASP A 141 9.16 2.88 -11.07
C ASP A 141 7.90 3.34 -10.32
N GLY A 142 7.94 3.31 -8.98
CA GLY A 142 6.87 3.71 -8.07
C GLY A 142 5.80 2.65 -7.85
N TYR A 143 6.02 1.40 -8.29
CA TYR A 143 5.17 0.25 -7.97
C TYR A 143 5.96 -0.79 -7.19
N ASP A 144 5.40 -1.29 -6.09
CA ASP A 144 6.06 -2.37 -5.34
C ASP A 144 6.25 -3.62 -6.19
N ASP A 145 7.48 -4.14 -6.15
CA ASP A 145 7.87 -5.43 -6.69
C ASP A 145 7.73 -6.53 -5.64
N VAL A 146 7.88 -7.78 -6.07
CA VAL A 146 7.92 -8.93 -5.15
C VAL A 146 9.09 -9.85 -5.49
N LEU A 147 10.01 -10.03 -4.55
CA LEU A 147 11.05 -11.06 -4.60
C LEU A 147 10.62 -12.27 -3.77
N TRP A 148 10.41 -13.40 -4.43
CA TRP A 148 10.07 -14.68 -3.84
C TRP A 148 11.33 -15.48 -3.51
N TYR A 149 11.72 -15.47 -2.23
CA TYR A 149 12.94 -16.09 -1.75
C TYR A 149 12.69 -17.41 -1.01
N GLY A 150 13.22 -18.52 -1.50
CA GLY A 150 13.24 -19.81 -0.79
C GLY A 150 14.63 -20.14 -0.25
N PRO A 151 14.78 -20.46 1.06
CA PRO A 151 16.06 -20.90 1.60
C PRO A 151 16.64 -22.11 0.85
N GLY A 152 17.93 -22.04 0.50
CA GLY A 152 18.66 -23.09 -0.19
C GLY A 152 19.17 -22.65 -1.56
N ALA A 153 19.32 -23.61 -2.48
CA ALA A 153 19.91 -23.42 -3.81
C ALA A 153 18.86 -23.47 -4.94
N ALA A 154 17.58 -23.50 -4.60
CA ALA A 154 16.51 -23.44 -5.59
C ALA A 154 16.48 -22.05 -6.23
N THR A 155 16.05 -21.98 -7.49
CA THR A 155 15.90 -20.70 -8.19
C THR A 155 14.72 -19.91 -7.61
N ASP A 156 14.99 -18.66 -7.28
CA ASP A 156 14.05 -17.67 -6.77
C ASP A 156 13.40 -16.88 -7.92
N LYS A 157 12.43 -16.02 -7.61
CA LYS A 157 11.76 -15.19 -8.62
C LYS A 157 11.66 -13.73 -8.18
N LEU A 158 11.95 -12.81 -9.09
CA LEU A 158 11.63 -11.39 -8.95
C LEU A 158 10.46 -11.06 -9.87
N TRP A 159 9.42 -10.45 -9.32
CA TRP A 159 8.24 -9.99 -10.03
C TRP A 159 8.21 -8.48 -9.98
N LEU A 160 8.44 -7.83 -11.13
CA LEU A 160 8.42 -6.38 -11.22
C LEU A 160 6.99 -5.88 -11.35
N GLY A 161 6.59 -4.97 -10.46
CA GLY A 161 5.31 -4.29 -10.41
C GLY A 161 5.08 -3.43 -11.64
N ARG A 162 3.83 -3.31 -12.08
CA ARG A 162 3.39 -2.48 -13.20
C ARG A 162 1.94 -2.05 -12.99
N PRO A 163 1.46 -1.00 -13.70
CA PRO A 163 0.08 -0.54 -13.62
C PRO A 163 -1.00 -1.61 -13.91
N THR A 164 -0.63 -2.72 -14.56
CA THR A 164 -1.56 -3.78 -14.97
C THR A 164 -1.18 -5.17 -14.45
N GLY A 165 -0.27 -5.28 -13.47
CA GLY A 165 0.17 -6.55 -12.89
C GLY A 165 1.69 -6.68 -12.80
N PHE A 166 2.22 -7.90 -12.93
CA PHE A 166 3.64 -8.18 -12.71
C PHE A 166 4.34 -8.78 -13.93
N VAL A 167 5.65 -8.50 -14.08
CA VAL A 167 6.55 -9.20 -15.01
C VAL A 167 7.60 -9.96 -14.23
N GLY A 168 7.59 -11.28 -14.32
CA GLY A 168 8.49 -12.16 -13.57
C GLY A 168 9.77 -12.54 -14.31
N ARG A 169 10.88 -12.62 -13.58
CA ARG A 169 12.13 -13.27 -14.03
C ARG A 169 12.72 -14.14 -12.92
N ALA A 170 13.57 -15.08 -13.31
CA ALA A 170 14.34 -15.89 -12.37
C ALA A 170 15.47 -15.06 -11.74
N VAL A 171 15.75 -15.32 -10.46
CA VAL A 171 16.90 -14.80 -9.72
C VAL A 171 17.48 -15.93 -8.86
N THR A 172 18.74 -15.84 -8.48
CA THR A 172 19.40 -16.86 -7.65
C THR A 172 20.04 -16.17 -6.46
N VAL A 173 19.48 -16.34 -5.27
CA VAL A 173 20.06 -15.79 -4.04
C VAL A 173 21.10 -16.74 -3.47
N ASN A 174 20.78 -18.04 -3.39
CA ASN A 174 21.57 -19.10 -2.75
C ASN A 174 21.90 -18.82 -1.27
N GLY A 175 21.33 -19.61 -0.37
CA GLY A 175 21.67 -19.57 1.06
C GLY A 175 20.44 -19.60 1.96
N THR A 176 20.64 -19.46 3.27
CA THR A 176 19.57 -19.40 4.28
C THR A 176 19.71 -18.08 5.03
N TYR A 177 18.80 -17.15 4.76
CA TYR A 177 18.85 -15.77 5.25
C TYR A 177 17.57 -15.39 5.99
N ARG A 178 17.66 -14.35 6.82
CA ARG A 178 16.53 -13.58 7.37
C ARG A 178 16.51 -12.21 6.69
N PRO A 179 15.92 -12.09 5.49
CA PRO A 179 16.01 -10.85 4.72
C PRO A 179 15.12 -9.74 5.28
N VAL A 180 15.55 -8.49 5.08
CA VAL A 180 14.74 -7.27 5.24
C VAL A 180 14.91 -6.36 4.03
N THR A 181 13.93 -5.49 3.80
CA THR A 181 13.88 -4.55 2.67
C THR A 181 13.78 -3.11 3.16
N GLY A 182 14.30 -2.18 2.35
CA GLY A 182 14.28 -0.74 2.57
C GLY A 182 15.31 -0.05 1.68
N ASP A 183 15.18 1.25 1.45
CA ASP A 183 16.12 2.08 0.66
C ASP A 183 17.37 2.46 1.50
N PHE A 184 18.31 1.52 1.68
CA PHE A 184 19.43 1.70 2.61
C PHE A 184 20.51 2.66 2.09
N ASP A 185 20.50 2.99 0.80
CA ASP A 185 21.41 3.97 0.17
C ASP A 185 20.73 5.29 -0.26
N GLY A 186 19.46 5.49 0.10
CA GLY A 186 18.70 6.74 -0.13
C GLY A 186 18.53 7.11 -1.60
N ASP A 187 18.63 6.12 -2.50
CA ASP A 187 18.63 6.35 -3.93
C ASP A 187 17.22 6.36 -4.56
N GLY A 188 16.20 6.21 -3.70
CA GLY A 188 14.78 6.15 -4.01
C GLY A 188 14.32 4.77 -4.49
N ARG A 189 15.12 3.72 -4.31
CA ARG A 189 14.78 2.32 -4.63
C ARG A 189 14.96 1.49 -3.38
N ASP A 190 14.08 0.52 -3.21
CA ASP A 190 14.29 -0.44 -2.14
C ASP A 190 15.45 -1.39 -2.46
N ASP A 191 16.12 -1.81 -1.39
CA ASP A 191 17.21 -2.78 -1.38
C ASP A 191 16.79 -4.05 -0.64
N VAL A 192 17.67 -5.05 -0.65
CA VAL A 192 17.50 -6.26 0.18
C VAL A 192 18.75 -6.53 1.00
N PHE A 193 18.62 -6.52 2.32
CA PHE A 193 19.66 -6.98 3.23
C PHE A 193 19.48 -8.48 3.48
N TRP A 194 20.40 -9.29 2.96
CA TRP A 194 20.45 -10.74 3.19
C TRP A 194 21.29 -11.05 4.44
N TYR A 195 20.65 -11.06 5.61
CA TYR A 195 21.32 -11.41 6.86
C TYR A 195 21.41 -12.92 7.03
N GLY A 196 22.63 -13.44 7.19
CA GLY A 196 22.92 -14.83 7.46
C GLY A 196 23.25 -15.04 8.94
N PRO A 197 22.34 -15.60 9.77
CA PRO A 197 22.61 -15.75 11.19
C PRO A 197 23.90 -16.51 11.50
N GLY A 198 24.62 -16.05 12.53
CA GLY A 198 25.87 -16.60 13.01
C GLY A 198 27.08 -16.09 12.21
N GLY A 199 27.75 -17.01 11.51
CA GLY A 199 28.94 -16.70 10.70
C GLY A 199 28.70 -16.87 9.20
N ALA A 200 27.44 -16.95 8.77
CA ALA A 200 27.10 -16.95 7.35
C ALA A 200 27.41 -15.56 6.76
N PRO A 201 27.72 -15.48 5.45
CA PRO A 201 28.03 -14.21 4.82
C PRO A 201 26.78 -13.32 4.75
N ASP A 202 26.95 -12.05 5.09
CA ASP A 202 25.91 -11.03 4.95
C ASP A 202 26.13 -10.23 3.67
N VAL A 203 25.05 -9.90 2.97
CA VAL A 203 25.14 -9.14 1.72
C VAL A 203 23.93 -8.23 1.55
N VAL A 204 24.17 -6.98 1.16
CA VAL A 204 23.11 -6.08 0.68
C VAL A 204 23.08 -6.13 -0.83
N TRP A 205 21.87 -6.25 -1.38
CA TRP A 205 21.58 -6.07 -2.79
C TRP A 205 20.97 -4.70 -2.99
N TYR A 206 21.76 -3.77 -3.51
CA TYR A 206 21.33 -2.42 -3.81
C TYR A 206 20.56 -2.38 -5.13
N GLY A 207 19.33 -1.88 -5.08
CA GLY A 207 18.40 -1.75 -6.19
C GLY A 207 18.95 -0.85 -7.29
N ARG A 208 18.72 -1.22 -8.55
CA ARG A 208 19.13 -0.45 -9.72
C ARG A 208 18.01 -0.48 -10.74
N ALA A 209 17.92 0.62 -11.51
CA ALA A 209 16.92 0.79 -12.55
C ALA A 209 16.72 -0.46 -13.42
N GLY A 210 15.45 -0.85 -13.62
CA GLY A 210 15.07 -2.09 -14.33
C GLY A 210 15.23 -3.38 -13.50
N GLY A 211 15.35 -3.25 -12.18
CA GLY A 211 15.30 -4.31 -11.19
C GLY A 211 16.60 -5.10 -11.07
N ALA A 212 17.72 -4.55 -11.55
CA ALA A 212 19.04 -5.16 -11.34
C ALA A 212 19.53 -4.87 -9.92
N PHE A 213 20.48 -5.67 -9.41
CA PHE A 213 21.08 -5.44 -8.09
C PHE A 213 22.60 -5.35 -8.20
N VAL A 214 23.21 -4.49 -7.38
CA VAL A 214 24.64 -4.52 -7.08
C VAL A 214 24.83 -5.02 -5.66
N SER A 215 25.77 -5.94 -5.46
CA SER A 215 25.98 -6.56 -4.15
C SER A 215 27.16 -5.96 -3.40
N LYS A 216 27.01 -5.71 -2.10
CA LYS A 216 28.10 -5.39 -1.18
C LYS A 216 28.04 -6.29 0.05
N SER A 217 29.18 -6.84 0.44
CA SER A 217 29.28 -7.73 1.60
C SER A 217 29.44 -6.95 2.90
N PHE A 218 28.80 -7.46 3.94
CA PHE A 218 28.86 -6.94 5.31
C PHE A 218 29.20 -8.06 6.29
N THR A 219 29.36 -7.71 7.57
CA THR A 219 29.53 -8.69 8.65
C THR A 219 28.81 -8.15 9.88
N VAL A 220 27.65 -8.73 10.17
CA VAL A 220 26.84 -8.39 11.34
C VAL A 220 27.26 -9.28 12.52
N GLY A 221 27.35 -10.59 12.27
CA GLY A 221 27.56 -11.60 13.33
C GLY A 221 26.32 -11.79 14.22
N GLY A 222 26.39 -12.70 15.19
CA GLY A 222 25.29 -12.93 16.15
C GLY A 222 24.08 -13.69 15.58
N ASP A 223 22.99 -13.72 16.34
CA ASP A 223 21.70 -14.32 15.91
C ASP A 223 20.58 -13.33 16.20
N TYR A 224 20.27 -12.51 15.20
CA TYR A 224 19.35 -11.38 15.33
C TYR A 224 18.04 -11.59 14.57
N GLN A 225 16.99 -10.94 15.04
CA GLN A 225 15.80 -10.64 14.26
C GLN A 225 15.98 -9.21 13.71
N PRO A 226 16.33 -9.04 12.41
CA PRO A 226 16.46 -7.72 11.82
C PRO A 226 15.09 -7.05 11.68
N LEU A 227 15.07 -5.73 11.89
CA LEU A 227 13.94 -4.85 11.65
C LEU A 227 14.42 -3.71 10.79
N ALA A 228 13.77 -3.48 9.65
CA ALA A 228 14.09 -2.37 8.77
C ALA A 228 13.05 -1.24 8.91
N GLY A 229 13.51 -0.01 8.69
CA GLY A 229 12.73 1.22 8.72
C GLY A 229 13.67 2.43 8.76
N ASP A 230 13.20 3.59 8.36
CA ASP A 230 13.90 4.87 8.55
C ASP A 230 13.63 5.35 9.99
N PHE A 231 14.49 4.99 10.94
CA PHE A 231 14.23 5.25 12.37
C PHE A 231 14.65 6.65 12.80
N ASP A 232 15.55 7.30 12.08
CA ASP A 232 16.07 8.62 12.45
C ASP A 232 15.54 9.78 11.59
N GLY A 233 14.85 9.46 10.48
CA GLY A 233 14.12 10.37 9.61
C GLY A 233 14.99 11.10 8.60
N ASP A 234 16.16 10.56 8.25
CA ASP A 234 17.02 11.14 7.21
C ASP A 234 16.55 10.80 5.78
N GLY A 235 15.68 9.80 5.65
CA GLY A 235 15.14 9.31 4.39
C GLY A 235 15.91 8.11 3.84
N GLU A 236 16.96 7.68 4.53
CA GLU A 236 17.66 6.43 4.31
C GLU A 236 17.08 5.33 5.21
N GLY A 237 17.02 4.11 4.69
CA GLY A 237 16.59 2.95 5.46
C GLY A 237 17.66 2.54 6.47
N ASP A 238 17.23 2.13 7.66
CA ASP A 238 18.07 1.58 8.71
C ASP A 238 17.76 0.11 8.98
N VAL A 239 18.63 -0.54 9.75
CA VAL A 239 18.41 -1.89 10.29
C VAL A 239 18.69 -1.95 11.79
N LEU A 240 17.66 -2.24 12.58
CA LEU A 240 17.78 -2.56 13.99
C LEU A 240 17.99 -4.08 14.16
N TRP A 241 19.16 -4.46 14.65
CA TRP A 241 19.57 -5.83 14.95
C TRP A 241 19.15 -6.21 16.36
N TYR A 242 17.98 -6.84 16.48
CA TYR A 242 17.43 -7.21 17.79
C TYR A 242 17.78 -8.66 18.18
N GLY A 243 18.45 -8.82 19.31
CA GLY A 243 18.80 -10.11 19.91
C GLY A 243 17.93 -10.38 21.13
N ALA A 244 17.07 -11.40 21.06
CA ALA A 244 16.18 -11.71 22.18
C ALA A 244 16.94 -12.03 23.49
N GLY A 245 16.45 -11.46 24.59
CA GLY A 245 16.99 -11.63 25.93
C GLY A 245 17.88 -10.45 26.33
N ALA A 246 19.09 -10.76 26.79
CA ALA A 246 20.09 -9.79 27.22
C ALA A 246 21.26 -9.69 26.22
N ALA A 247 21.04 -10.12 24.98
CA ALA A 247 22.01 -9.92 23.92
C ALA A 247 22.20 -8.42 23.66
N ALA A 248 23.36 -8.02 23.18
CA ALA A 248 23.56 -6.66 22.70
C ALA A 248 22.73 -6.47 21.43
N ASP A 249 22.07 -5.33 21.30
CA ASP A 249 21.35 -4.91 20.11
C ASP A 249 22.15 -3.80 19.42
N ASN A 250 21.93 -3.59 18.12
CA ASN A 250 22.65 -2.55 17.38
C ASN A 250 21.72 -1.92 16.33
N LEU A 251 21.79 -0.61 16.17
CA LEU A 251 21.13 0.12 15.09
C LEU A 251 22.16 0.47 14.02
N TRP A 252 21.98 -0.07 12.81
CA TRP A 252 22.75 0.31 11.64
C TRP A 252 21.96 1.34 10.85
N ARG A 253 22.43 2.58 10.82
CA ARG A 253 21.85 3.63 10.00
C ARG A 253 22.37 3.61 8.58
N GLY A 254 21.47 3.68 7.61
CA GLY A 254 21.82 3.73 6.19
C GLY A 254 22.65 4.95 5.86
N THR A 255 23.40 4.89 4.76
CA THR A 255 24.09 6.06 4.23
C THR A 255 24.12 6.01 2.71
N SER A 256 24.08 7.18 2.08
CA SER A 256 24.01 7.37 0.62
C SER A 256 25.20 6.87 -0.22
N ASN A 257 26.06 6.05 0.35
CA ASN A 257 27.32 5.56 -0.21
C ASN A 257 27.46 4.05 0.06
N ASP A 258 26.32 3.37 -0.04
CA ASP A 258 26.14 1.92 0.09
C ASP A 258 26.68 1.42 1.44
N ASN A 259 26.59 2.18 2.53
CA ASN A 259 27.25 1.86 3.80
C ASN A 259 26.33 2.10 5.01
N PHE A 260 26.79 1.69 6.19
CA PHE A 260 26.08 1.92 7.44
C PHE A 260 26.98 2.58 8.48
N VAL A 261 26.36 3.32 9.40
CA VAL A 261 26.96 3.74 10.68
C VAL A 261 26.25 2.99 11.79
N ASP A 262 26.99 2.40 12.72
CA ASP A 262 26.43 1.60 13.80
C ASP A 262 26.38 2.35 15.14
N ASP A 263 25.31 2.12 15.89
CA ASP A 263 25.13 2.59 17.27
C ASP A 263 24.66 1.45 18.18
N ASP A 264 25.23 1.39 19.38
CA ASP A 264 24.78 0.44 20.40
C ASP A 264 23.37 0.78 20.88
N VAL A 265 22.48 -0.22 20.86
CA VAL A 265 21.13 -0.13 21.39
C VAL A 265 20.93 -1.24 22.43
N THR A 266 20.00 -1.06 23.36
CA THR A 266 19.69 -2.10 24.34
C THR A 266 18.18 -2.15 24.58
N VAL A 267 17.55 -3.20 24.09
CA VAL A 267 16.11 -3.45 24.21
C VAL A 267 15.80 -4.18 25.51
N ASN A 268 16.52 -5.27 25.77
CA ASN A 268 16.27 -6.24 26.84
C ASN A 268 14.86 -6.85 26.83
N GLY A 269 14.76 -8.16 26.60
CA GLY A 269 13.50 -8.90 26.70
C GLY A 269 13.27 -9.83 25.54
N THR A 270 12.12 -10.48 25.51
CA THR A 270 11.77 -11.41 24.42
C THR A 270 10.42 -10.99 23.83
N PHE A 271 10.51 -10.31 22.71
CA PHE A 271 9.40 -9.73 21.97
C PHE A 271 9.25 -10.32 20.57
N ALA A 272 8.06 -10.16 20.01
CA ALA A 272 7.76 -10.25 18.58
C ALA A 272 7.57 -8.80 18.05
N PRO A 273 8.66 -8.10 17.70
CA PRO A 273 8.60 -6.72 17.28
C PRO A 273 7.91 -6.54 15.92
N VAL A 274 7.26 -5.40 15.74
CA VAL A 274 6.76 -4.91 14.45
C VAL A 274 7.12 -3.44 14.27
N THR A 275 7.35 -3.03 13.03
CA THR A 275 7.68 -1.66 12.62
C THR A 275 6.49 -0.96 11.97
N GLY A 276 6.47 0.38 12.06
CA GLY A 276 5.48 1.27 11.42
C GLY A 276 5.62 2.69 11.96
N ASP A 277 5.05 3.70 11.32
CA ASP A 277 5.03 5.10 11.79
C ASP A 277 3.83 5.31 12.74
N PHE A 278 3.96 4.99 14.02
CA PHE A 278 2.81 4.97 14.93
C PHE A 278 2.40 6.36 15.44
N ASP A 279 3.30 7.35 15.39
CA ASP A 279 2.99 8.73 15.81
C ASP A 279 2.78 9.72 14.66
N GLY A 280 2.95 9.29 13.41
CA GLY A 280 2.64 10.04 12.19
C GLY A 280 3.70 11.09 11.87
N ASP A 281 4.94 10.90 12.31
CA ASP A 281 6.04 11.84 12.11
C ASP A 281 6.94 11.49 10.91
N GLN A 282 6.56 10.45 10.16
CA GLN A 282 7.26 9.85 9.02
C GLN A 282 8.54 9.12 9.36
N ARG A 283 8.85 8.93 10.65
CA ARG A 283 9.89 7.98 11.07
C ARG A 283 9.25 6.64 11.38
N SER A 284 10.01 5.59 11.15
CA SER A 284 9.68 4.26 11.60
C SER A 284 9.80 4.19 13.11
N ASP A 285 8.84 3.52 13.73
CA ASP A 285 8.81 3.19 15.15
C ASP A 285 8.87 1.67 15.32
N VAL A 286 9.05 1.22 16.57
CA VAL A 286 9.03 -0.21 16.92
C VAL A 286 8.04 -0.48 18.04
N LEU A 287 7.08 -1.37 17.78
CA LEU A 287 6.21 -1.94 18.81
C LEU A 287 6.82 -3.26 19.31
N TRP A 288 7.34 -3.24 20.53
CA TRP A 288 7.84 -4.40 21.28
C TRP A 288 6.69 -5.14 21.94
N TYR A 289 6.14 -6.12 21.23
CA TYR A 289 5.01 -6.91 21.71
C TYR A 289 5.47 -8.25 22.31
N GLY A 290 5.12 -8.46 23.58
CA GLY A 290 5.34 -9.72 24.28
C GLY A 290 4.01 -10.46 24.48
N PRO A 291 3.73 -11.55 23.75
CA PRO A 291 2.45 -12.25 23.86
C PRO A 291 2.08 -12.64 25.29
N GLY A 292 0.83 -12.38 25.67
CA GLY A 292 0.30 -12.68 27.00
C GLY A 292 0.53 -11.54 27.98
N ALA A 293 0.96 -11.84 29.21
CA ALA A 293 1.07 -10.86 30.30
C ALA A 293 2.42 -10.12 30.35
N ALA A 294 3.26 -10.25 29.31
CA ALA A 294 4.52 -9.53 29.25
C ALA A 294 4.26 -8.02 29.13
N ARG A 295 5.25 -7.21 29.51
CA ARG A 295 5.17 -5.76 29.33
C ARG A 295 5.47 -5.43 27.89
N ASP A 296 4.61 -4.64 27.26
CA ASP A 296 4.80 -4.16 25.90
C ASP A 296 5.34 -2.72 25.91
N ALA A 297 6.01 -2.33 24.84
CA ALA A 297 6.49 -0.95 24.67
C ALA A 297 6.40 -0.51 23.21
N VAL A 298 6.22 0.80 23.00
CA VAL A 298 6.43 1.43 21.70
C VAL A 298 7.66 2.31 21.83
N TRP A 299 8.58 2.17 20.89
CA TRP A 299 9.75 3.01 20.75
C TRP A 299 9.54 3.89 19.53
N TYR A 300 9.53 5.19 19.75
CA TYR A 300 9.42 6.18 18.70
C TYR A 300 10.78 6.48 18.13
N GLY A 301 10.91 6.47 16.80
CA GLY A 301 12.11 6.86 16.09
C GLY A 301 12.50 8.31 16.40
N GLU A 302 13.79 8.57 16.57
CA GLU A 302 14.35 9.89 16.82
C GLU A 302 15.67 10.03 16.09
N VAL A 303 16.05 11.26 15.73
CA VAL A 303 17.32 11.59 15.05
C VAL A 303 18.57 10.97 15.71
N ASN A 304 18.52 10.62 17.00
CA ASN A 304 19.63 10.00 17.71
C ASN A 304 19.19 8.77 18.53
N GLY A 305 18.37 7.90 17.95
CA GLY A 305 17.94 6.63 18.55
C GLY A 305 16.44 6.59 18.79
N PHE A 306 16.02 6.25 20.02
CA PHE A 306 14.60 5.99 20.31
C PHE A 306 14.13 6.63 21.62
N SER A 307 12.85 7.00 21.66
CA SER A 307 12.16 7.31 22.91
C SER A 307 11.07 6.27 23.22
N GLY A 308 11.00 5.79 24.46
CA GLY A 308 10.13 4.66 24.82
C GLY A 308 8.87 5.04 25.60
N ARG A 309 7.75 4.40 25.28
CA ARG A 309 6.51 4.43 26.06
C ARG A 309 6.03 3.00 26.35
N SER A 310 5.70 2.71 27.62
CA SER A 310 5.05 1.44 27.96
C SER A 310 3.60 1.39 27.47
N VAL A 311 3.22 0.26 26.91
CA VAL A 311 1.83 -0.07 26.52
C VAL A 311 1.45 -1.43 27.10
N THR A 312 0.19 -1.84 26.92
CA THR A 312 -0.27 -3.14 27.44
C THR A 312 -1.33 -3.71 26.51
N VAL A 313 -1.02 -4.83 25.87
CA VAL A 313 -1.93 -5.61 25.03
C VAL A 313 -2.59 -6.70 25.88
N ASN A 314 -1.82 -7.36 26.76
CA ASN A 314 -2.26 -8.40 27.71
C ASN A 314 -3.11 -9.52 27.09
N ARG A 315 -2.77 -9.97 25.87
CA ARG A 315 -3.43 -11.08 25.18
C ARG A 315 -2.48 -11.72 24.18
N ASN A 316 -2.87 -12.90 23.67
CA ASN A 316 -2.20 -13.52 22.53
C ASN A 316 -2.95 -13.14 21.26
N ALA A 317 -2.35 -12.27 20.46
CA ALA A 317 -2.81 -11.82 19.15
C ALA A 317 -1.64 -11.67 18.18
N VAL A 318 -1.96 -11.50 16.90
CA VAL A 318 -1.05 -11.13 15.82
C VAL A 318 -1.26 -9.63 15.55
N PRO A 319 -0.23 -8.77 15.68
CA PRO A 319 -0.30 -7.40 15.23
C PRO A 319 -0.22 -7.34 13.71
N ILE A 320 -1.09 -6.55 13.09
CA ILE A 320 -1.03 -6.20 11.66
C ILE A 320 -0.97 -4.68 11.59
N VAL A 321 0.12 -4.18 11.03
CA VAL A 321 0.40 -2.75 10.94
C VAL A 321 0.01 -2.23 9.57
N ALA A 322 -0.73 -1.12 9.53
CA ALA A 322 -1.01 -0.30 8.35
C ALA A 322 -1.77 0.97 8.77
N ASP A 323 -1.72 2.04 7.97
CA ASP A 323 -2.60 3.20 8.12
C ASP A 323 -4.03 2.89 7.64
N TYR A 324 -4.88 2.33 8.52
CA TYR A 324 -6.28 2.01 8.19
C TYR A 324 -7.18 3.25 8.16
N THR A 325 -6.67 4.42 8.54
CA THR A 325 -7.42 5.69 8.57
C THR A 325 -7.14 6.60 7.39
N GLY A 326 -6.01 6.42 6.71
CA GLY A 326 -5.45 7.35 5.74
C GLY A 326 -4.95 8.65 6.40
N GLY A 327 -4.58 8.58 7.67
CA GLY A 327 -4.16 9.70 8.51
C GLY A 327 -2.66 9.98 8.48
N GLY A 328 -1.87 9.10 7.86
CA GLY A 328 -0.41 9.13 7.83
C GLY A 328 0.26 8.38 8.98
N ALA A 329 -0.43 8.18 10.11
CA ALA A 329 0.04 7.31 11.18
C ALA A 329 -0.44 5.88 10.95
N ASP A 330 0.45 4.92 11.09
CA ASP A 330 0.14 3.51 11.10
C ASP A 330 -0.65 3.12 12.35
N ASP A 331 -1.68 2.30 12.15
CA ASP A 331 -2.45 1.70 13.22
C ASP A 331 -2.08 0.22 13.39
N VAL A 332 -2.53 -0.39 14.49
CA VAL A 332 -2.31 -1.82 14.77
C VAL A 332 -3.63 -2.54 14.88
N PHE A 333 -3.93 -3.40 13.91
CA PHE A 333 -5.01 -4.37 14.01
C PHE A 333 -4.54 -5.61 14.76
N TRP A 334 -5.03 -5.79 15.98
CA TRP A 334 -4.78 -6.97 16.80
C TRP A 334 -5.77 -8.06 16.43
N TYR A 335 -5.28 -9.10 15.76
CA TYR A 335 -6.06 -10.26 15.39
C TYR A 335 -5.85 -11.42 16.38
N GLY A 336 -6.93 -11.91 17.00
CA GLY A 336 -6.93 -13.08 17.86
C GLY A 336 -7.91 -14.14 17.33
N PRO A 337 -7.46 -15.35 16.93
CA PRO A 337 -8.38 -16.37 16.44
C PRO A 337 -9.38 -16.77 17.52
N GLY A 338 -10.68 -16.68 17.24
CA GLY A 338 -11.74 -17.08 18.17
C GLY A 338 -13.01 -16.24 18.10
N GLY A 339 -13.82 -16.29 19.16
CA GLY A 339 -15.09 -15.56 19.26
C GLY A 339 -15.03 -14.24 20.04
N ALA A 340 -13.86 -13.87 20.56
CA ALA A 340 -13.66 -12.59 21.24
C ALA A 340 -13.50 -11.47 20.19
N PRO A 341 -13.95 -10.23 20.47
CA PRO A 341 -13.68 -9.10 19.59
C PRO A 341 -12.17 -8.86 19.43
N ASP A 342 -11.77 -8.56 18.20
CA ASP A 342 -10.48 -7.99 17.87
C ASP A 342 -10.42 -6.51 18.26
N THR A 343 -9.21 -5.95 18.24
CA THR A 343 -9.00 -4.56 18.63
C THR A 343 -8.15 -3.87 17.58
N LEU A 344 -8.60 -2.70 17.13
CA LEU A 344 -7.82 -1.80 16.31
C LEU A 344 -7.30 -0.67 17.21
N TRP A 345 -5.98 -0.49 17.21
CA TRP A 345 -5.28 0.60 17.89
C TRP A 345 -4.97 1.68 16.88
N LEU A 346 -5.76 2.75 16.88
CA LEU A 346 -5.60 3.85 15.94
C LEU A 346 -4.47 4.78 16.38
N GLY A 347 -3.50 5.03 15.49
CA GLY A 347 -2.42 5.99 15.71
C GLY A 347 -2.97 7.38 16.00
N ALA A 348 -2.50 8.02 17.07
CA ALA A 348 -2.99 9.32 17.51
C ALA A 348 -1.86 10.10 18.19
N GLY A 349 -0.85 10.47 17.40
CA GLY A 349 0.45 10.88 17.92
C GLY A 349 1.05 9.73 18.74
N ARG A 350 1.74 10.04 19.84
CA ARG A 350 2.39 9.02 20.70
C ARG A 350 1.43 8.20 21.56
N ALA A 351 0.18 7.99 21.13
CA ALA A 351 -0.86 7.25 21.84
C ALA A 351 -1.74 6.47 20.86
N PHE A 352 -2.42 5.43 21.36
CA PHE A 352 -3.40 4.69 20.57
C PHE A 352 -4.83 4.91 21.08
N ALA A 353 -5.76 5.16 20.16
CA ALA A 353 -7.18 5.11 20.43
C ALA A 353 -7.74 3.72 20.10
N ASN A 354 -8.40 3.08 21.07
CA ASN A 354 -8.89 1.72 20.90
C ASN A 354 -10.28 1.68 20.27
N ARG A 355 -10.44 0.86 19.23
CA ARG A 355 -11.72 0.53 18.61
C ARG A 355 -11.93 -0.98 18.61
N ALA A 356 -13.05 -1.44 19.16
CA ALA A 356 -13.44 -2.84 19.04
C ALA A 356 -13.82 -3.15 17.59
N VAL A 357 -13.28 -4.24 17.06
CA VAL A 357 -13.57 -4.76 15.72
C VAL A 357 -13.97 -6.22 15.88
N THR A 358 -14.91 -6.71 15.09
CA THR A 358 -15.25 -8.14 15.11
C THR A 358 -14.95 -8.71 13.74
N ALA A 359 -13.74 -9.25 13.56
CA ALA A 359 -13.45 -10.10 12.43
C ALA A 359 -14.00 -11.51 12.75
N ASN A 360 -15.23 -11.80 12.31
CA ASN A 360 -15.90 -13.08 12.57
C ASN A 360 -15.25 -14.23 11.78
N ALA A 361 -14.04 -14.66 12.13
CA ALA A 361 -13.39 -15.77 11.47
C ALA A 361 -12.17 -16.37 12.20
N SER A 362 -11.83 -17.60 11.79
CA SER A 362 -10.57 -18.28 12.10
C SER A 362 -9.77 -18.39 10.79
N TYR A 363 -8.68 -17.63 10.70
CA TYR A 363 -7.76 -17.57 9.58
C TYR A 363 -6.32 -17.77 10.04
N ASP A 364 -5.51 -18.37 9.17
CA ASP A 364 -4.16 -18.82 9.49
C ASP A 364 -3.07 -17.78 9.21
N ALA A 365 -3.31 -16.78 8.35
CA ALA A 365 -2.32 -15.74 8.02
C ALA A 365 -2.97 -14.48 7.41
N PRO A 366 -3.28 -13.46 8.23
CA PRO A 366 -3.70 -12.16 7.72
C PRO A 366 -2.50 -11.26 7.38
N PHE A 367 -2.64 -10.40 6.36
CA PHE A 367 -1.65 -9.38 6.04
C PHE A 367 -2.31 -8.05 5.63
N GLY A 368 -1.63 -6.96 5.97
CA GLY A 368 -2.06 -5.58 5.69
C GLY A 368 -1.60 -5.10 4.30
N GLY A 369 -2.27 -4.08 3.77
CA GLY A 369 -1.88 -3.36 2.55
C GLY A 369 -3.07 -2.62 1.94
N ASP A 370 -2.84 -1.63 1.07
CA ASP A 370 -3.93 -0.94 0.37
C ASP A 370 -4.41 -1.76 -0.84
N TRP A 371 -5.25 -2.76 -0.57
CA TRP A 371 -5.73 -3.70 -1.59
C TRP A 371 -6.75 -3.09 -2.55
N ASN A 372 -7.27 -1.90 -2.24
CA ASN A 372 -8.35 -1.27 -3.00
C ASN A 372 -7.97 0.08 -3.62
N GLY A 373 -6.74 0.53 -3.38
CA GLY A 373 -6.12 1.72 -3.96
C GLY A 373 -6.73 3.03 -3.43
N ASP A 374 -7.27 3.04 -2.21
CA ASP A 374 -7.89 4.22 -1.61
C ASP A 374 -6.97 4.98 -0.64
N GLY A 375 -5.71 4.56 -0.54
CA GLY A 375 -4.70 5.14 0.34
C GLY A 375 -4.88 4.73 1.80
N ARG A 376 -5.65 3.68 2.08
CA ARG A 376 -5.84 3.14 3.43
C ARG A 376 -5.45 1.67 3.47
N GLY A 377 -4.91 1.25 4.61
CA GLY A 377 -4.68 -0.14 4.92
C GLY A 377 -5.99 -0.93 4.84
N ASP A 378 -5.91 -2.10 4.24
CA ASP A 378 -6.93 -3.15 4.22
C ASP A 378 -6.31 -4.42 4.84
N VAL A 379 -7.14 -5.38 5.26
CA VAL A 379 -6.64 -6.69 5.72
C VAL A 379 -7.14 -7.78 4.79
N PHE A 380 -6.20 -8.56 4.24
CA PHE A 380 -6.51 -9.77 3.51
C PHE A 380 -6.28 -11.00 4.39
N TRP A 381 -7.23 -11.93 4.36
CA TRP A 381 -7.11 -13.24 4.98
C TRP A 381 -7.11 -14.35 3.94
N TYR A 382 -6.06 -15.18 3.96
CA TYR A 382 -6.00 -16.40 3.18
C TYR A 382 -6.72 -17.55 3.90
N GLY A 383 -7.60 -18.25 3.18
CA GLY A 383 -8.21 -19.49 3.64
C GLY A 383 -7.37 -20.70 3.27
N THR A 384 -6.93 -21.50 4.24
CA THR A 384 -6.27 -22.78 3.91
C THR A 384 -7.29 -23.82 3.41
N GLY A 385 -6.87 -24.65 2.45
CA GLY A 385 -7.72 -25.70 1.86
C GLY A 385 -8.80 -25.18 0.89
N GLY A 386 -10.06 -25.46 1.19
CA GLY A 386 -11.23 -25.09 0.36
C GLY A 386 -12.01 -23.87 0.87
N ALA A 387 -11.53 -23.21 1.94
CA ALA A 387 -12.13 -22.00 2.46
C ALA A 387 -11.98 -20.84 1.46
N LYS A 388 -12.94 -19.91 1.45
CA LYS A 388 -12.84 -18.69 0.65
C LYS A 388 -11.97 -17.68 1.36
N ASP A 389 -11.06 -17.06 0.62
CA ASP A 389 -10.33 -15.87 1.05
C ASP A 389 -11.32 -14.75 1.39
N LYS A 390 -10.91 -13.86 2.30
CA LYS A 390 -11.69 -12.67 2.67
C LYS A 390 -10.82 -11.43 2.63
N LEU A 391 -11.45 -10.32 2.27
CA LEU A 391 -10.88 -8.98 2.32
C LEU A 391 -11.75 -8.14 3.24
N TRP A 392 -11.12 -7.44 4.19
CA TRP A 392 -11.74 -6.36 4.95
C TRP A 392 -11.13 -5.08 4.44
N LEU A 393 -12.00 -4.23 3.94
CA LEU A 393 -11.63 -2.88 3.59
C LEU A 393 -11.50 -2.09 4.88
N GLY A 394 -10.43 -1.29 4.98
CA GLY A 394 -10.13 -0.40 6.08
C GLY A 394 -11.28 0.54 6.43
N LEU A 395 -11.06 1.40 7.43
CA LEU A 395 -12.11 2.30 7.87
C LEU A 395 -12.48 3.24 6.72
N THR A 396 -13.79 3.39 6.43
CA THR A 396 -14.31 4.37 5.46
C THR A 396 -14.57 5.71 6.10
#